data_AF-A0A2W5EVB4-F1
#
_entry.id   AF-A0A2W5EVB4-F1
#
_cell.length_a   1.000
_cell.length_b   1.000
_cell.length_c   1.000
_cell.angle_alpha   90.00
_cell.angle_beta   90.00
_cell.angle_gamma   90.00
#
_symmetry.space_group_name_H-M   'P 1'
#
loop_
_entity.id
_entity.type
_entity.pdbx_description
1 polymer ?
#
loop_
_entity_poly.entity_id
_entity_poly.type
_entity_poly.pdbx_seq_one_letter_code
_entity_poly.pdbx_strand_id
1 'polypeptide(L)'
;MLSKEEEDFIEYWKNNRDREKKTFRQLATGLPVGCVLAVAILVSVFSGWDKRADSDINTSLNPSVLIIALLVIVVFIAIFHKKHQWDQHEEQYKILLKKKEREEKKKEMSQQ
;
A
#
# COMPACT_ATOMS: atom_id res chain seq x y z
N MET A 1 7.77 3.66 31.77
CA MET A 1 9.03 3.96 31.08
C MET A 1 8.94 3.33 29.72
N LEU A 2 9.25 4.09 28.66
CA LEU A 2 9.47 3.51 27.35
C LEU A 2 10.64 2.53 27.39
N SER A 3 10.56 1.44 26.65
CA SER A 3 11.72 0.57 26.44
C SER A 3 12.69 1.23 25.46
N LYS A 4 13.96 0.79 25.45
CA LYS A 4 14.96 1.25 24.46
C LYS A 4 14.48 1.03 23.03
N GLU A 5 13.86 -0.11 22.76
CA GLU A 5 13.29 -0.43 21.45
C GLU A 5 12.19 0.55 21.03
N GLU A 6 11.33 0.98 21.98
CA GLU A 6 10.29 1.97 21.71
C GLU A 6 10.89 3.35 21.40
N GLU A 7 11.97 3.76 22.10
CA GLU A 7 12.68 5.01 21.83
C GLU A 7 13.40 5.00 20.49
N ASP A 8 14.11 3.90 20.18
CA ASP A 8 14.80 3.70 18.91
C ASP A 8 13.81 3.74 17.73
N PHE A 9 12.63 3.12 17.89
CA PHE A 9 11.56 3.18 16.89
C PHE A 9 11.04 4.61 16.69
N ILE A 10 10.81 5.37 17.76
CA ILE A 10 10.36 6.77 17.66
C ILE A 10 11.38 7.59 16.86
N GLU A 11 12.67 7.46 17.17
CA GLU A 11 13.72 8.21 16.49
C GLU A 11 13.85 7.81 15.01
N TYR A 12 13.89 6.51 14.72
CA TYR A 12 13.92 5.99 13.36
C TYR A 12 12.71 6.47 12.55
N TRP A 13 11.49 6.27 13.07
CA TRP A 13 10.27 6.60 12.35
C TRP A 13 10.12 8.11 12.14
N LYS A 14 10.50 8.93 13.13
CA LYS A 14 10.51 10.39 13.00
C LYS A 14 11.39 10.85 11.83
N ASN A 15 12.56 10.24 11.65
CA ASN A 15 13.50 10.60 10.59
C ASN A 15 13.11 10.00 9.23
N ASN A 16 12.44 8.84 9.20
CA ASN A 16 12.18 8.10 7.96
C ASN A 16 10.75 8.26 7.41
N ARG A 17 9.78 8.71 8.21
CA ARG A 17 8.35 8.79 7.82
C ARG A 17 8.08 9.60 6.56
N ASP A 18 8.78 10.73 6.37
CA ASP A 18 8.57 11.60 5.21
C ASP A 18 9.14 10.99 3.94
N ARG A 19 10.27 10.28 4.06
CA ARG A 19 10.87 9.53 2.96
C ARG A 19 9.93 8.42 2.50
N GLU A 20 9.44 7.61 3.44
CA GLU A 20 8.48 6.53 3.12
C GLU A 20 7.16 7.06 2.56
N LYS A 21 6.64 8.16 3.12
CA LYS A 21 5.41 8.81 2.63
C LYS A 21 5.58 9.36 1.22
N LYS A 22 6.78 9.87 0.86
CA LYS A 22 7.09 10.35 -0.49
C LYS A 22 7.19 9.20 -1.50
N THR A 23 7.89 8.13 -1.13
CA THR A 23 7.96 6.91 -1.96
C THR A 23 6.57 6.30 -2.15
N PHE A 24 5.75 6.26 -1.10
CA PHE A 24 4.36 5.83 -1.21
C PHE A 24 3.54 6.74 -2.14
N ARG A 25 3.68 8.07 -2.02
CA ARG A 25 2.99 9.02 -2.92
C ARG A 25 3.40 8.83 -4.38
N GLN A 26 4.70 8.64 -4.66
CA GLN A 26 5.19 8.39 -6.02
C GLN A 26 4.64 7.08 -6.60
N LEU A 27 4.61 6.01 -5.80
CA LEU A 27 3.99 4.74 -6.20
C LEU A 27 2.48 4.91 -6.42
N ALA A 28 1.78 5.60 -5.52
CA ALA A 28 0.35 5.85 -5.60
C ALA A 28 -0.06 6.75 -6.78
N THR A 29 0.84 7.60 -7.31
CA THR A 29 0.58 8.41 -8.52
C THR A 29 0.97 7.71 -9.83
N GLY A 30 1.97 6.83 -9.83
CA GLY A 30 2.33 6.04 -11.01
C GLY A 30 1.33 4.91 -11.30
N LEU A 31 0.57 4.51 -10.29
CA LEU A 31 -0.33 3.37 -10.37
C LEU A 31 -1.64 3.55 -11.13
N PRO A 32 -2.36 4.67 -10.97
CA PRO A 32 -3.58 4.92 -11.72
C PRO A 32 -3.30 4.88 -13.21
N VAL A 33 -2.13 5.36 -13.64
CA VAL A 33 -1.68 5.31 -15.04
C VAL A 33 -1.49 3.86 -15.51
N GLY A 34 -0.84 3.02 -14.71
CA GLY A 34 -0.68 1.59 -15.01
C GLY A 34 -2.01 0.83 -15.04
N CYS A 35 -2.94 1.14 -14.14
CA CYS A 35 -4.29 0.57 -14.15
C CYS A 35 -5.09 1.02 -15.37
N VAL A 36 -5.03 2.31 -15.74
CA VAL A 36 -5.71 2.83 -16.93
C VAL A 36 -5.16 2.18 -18.21
N LEU A 37 -3.84 1.99 -18.29
CA LEU A 37 -3.20 1.24 -19.39
C LEU A 37 -3.66 -0.23 -19.43
N ALA A 38 -3.68 -0.91 -18.29
CA ALA A 38 -4.16 -2.29 -18.21
C ALA A 38 -5.64 -2.41 -18.63
N VAL A 39 -6.48 -1.47 -18.19
CA VAL A 39 -7.88 -1.37 -18.61
C VAL A 39 -7.99 -1.09 -20.10
N ALA A 40 -7.19 -0.18 -20.66
CA ALA A 40 -7.19 0.09 -22.10
C ALA A 40 -6.79 -1.14 -22.93
N ILE A 41 -5.79 -1.90 -22.48
CA ILE A 41 -5.38 -3.17 -23.11
C ILE A 41 -6.52 -4.19 -23.03
N LEU A 42 -7.14 -4.35 -21.86
CA LEU A 42 -8.29 -5.23 -21.69
C LEU A 42 -9.43 -4.84 -22.64
N VAL A 43 -9.82 -3.57 -22.68
CA VAL A 43 -10.85 -3.06 -23.58
C VAL A 43 -10.47 -3.34 -25.03
N SER A 44 -9.21 -3.15 -25.43
CA SER A 44 -8.75 -3.45 -26.79
C SER A 44 -8.87 -4.94 -27.13
N VAL A 45 -8.51 -5.84 -26.20
CA VAL A 45 -8.60 -7.29 -26.38
C VAL A 45 -10.06 -7.75 -26.41
N PHE A 46 -10.89 -7.25 -25.51
CA PHE A 46 -12.32 -7.57 -25.43
C PHE A 46 -13.17 -6.91 -26.52
N SER A 47 -12.70 -5.80 -27.12
CA SER A 47 -13.37 -5.14 -28.24
C SER A 47 -13.46 -6.05 -29.48
N GLY A 48 -12.82 -7.22 -29.48
CA GLY A 48 -12.99 -8.22 -30.52
C GLY A 48 -12.46 -7.76 -31.87
N TRP A 49 -11.45 -6.88 -31.88
CA TRP A 49 -10.75 -6.49 -33.12
C TRP A 49 -10.15 -7.73 -33.80
N ASP A 50 -9.77 -8.75 -33.01
CA ASP A 50 -9.38 -10.07 -33.49
C ASP A 50 -10.59 -11.03 -33.62
N LYS A 51 -11.51 -10.70 -34.53
CA LYS A 51 -12.56 -11.62 -35.00
C LYS A 51 -12.02 -12.78 -35.85
N ARG A 52 -10.69 -12.95 -35.95
CA ARG A 52 -10.03 -13.97 -36.78
C ARG A 52 -9.45 -15.15 -36.00
N ALA A 53 -9.64 -15.22 -34.70
CA ALA A 53 -9.44 -16.47 -33.95
C ALA A 53 -10.77 -17.27 -33.91
N ASP A 54 -11.36 -17.46 -35.09
CA ASP A 54 -12.37 -18.48 -35.32
C ASP A 54 -11.65 -19.84 -35.26
N SER A 55 -11.71 -20.49 -34.11
CA SER A 55 -11.55 -21.95 -34.06
C SER A 55 -12.25 -22.47 -32.82
N ASP A 56 -13.53 -22.78 -32.99
CA ASP A 56 -14.22 -23.92 -32.41
C ASP A 56 -13.76 -24.39 -31.02
N ILE A 57 -14.12 -23.67 -29.95
CA ILE A 57 -14.22 -24.29 -28.62
C ILE A 57 -15.45 -23.75 -27.90
N ASN A 58 -16.52 -24.54 -27.93
CA ASN A 58 -17.54 -24.50 -26.90
C ASN A 58 -16.86 -24.60 -25.54
N THR A 59 -17.07 -23.60 -24.68
CA THR A 59 -16.72 -23.54 -23.24
C THR A 59 -15.55 -22.61 -22.89
N SER A 60 -15.76 -21.89 -21.78
CA SER A 60 -14.77 -21.34 -20.85
C SER A 60 -14.10 -20.00 -21.19
N LEU A 61 -14.19 -19.11 -20.21
CA LEU A 61 -13.48 -17.84 -20.06
C LEU A 61 -12.08 -17.88 -20.69
N ASN A 62 -11.79 -16.92 -21.58
CA ASN A 62 -10.48 -16.76 -22.21
C ASN A 62 -9.36 -16.71 -21.15
N PRO A 63 -8.43 -17.69 -21.08
CA PRO A 63 -7.41 -17.78 -20.03
C PRO A 63 -6.57 -16.51 -19.87
N SER A 64 -6.30 -15.80 -20.96
CA SER A 64 -5.56 -14.54 -20.99
C SER A 64 -6.23 -13.44 -20.15
N VAL A 65 -7.57 -13.38 -20.14
CA VAL A 65 -8.34 -12.43 -19.33
C VAL A 65 -8.13 -12.69 -17.85
N LEU A 66 -8.19 -13.96 -17.43
CA LEU A 66 -8.00 -14.36 -16.05
C LEU A 66 -6.60 -14.02 -15.56
N ILE A 67 -5.58 -14.22 -16.40
CA ILE A 67 -4.19 -13.88 -16.10
C ILE A 67 -4.03 -12.36 -15.90
N ILE A 68 -4.61 -11.55 -16.79
CA ILE A 68 -4.54 -10.08 -16.67
C ILE A 68 -5.30 -9.60 -15.43
N ALA A 69 -6.49 -10.12 -15.17
CA ALA A 69 -7.26 -9.79 -13.97
C ALA A 69 -6.49 -10.14 -12.69
N LEU A 70 -5.84 -11.31 -12.66
CA LEU A 70 -4.99 -11.72 -11.55
C LEU A 70 -3.80 -10.76 -11.36
N LEU A 71 -3.12 -10.36 -12.43
CA LEU A 71 -2.01 -9.40 -12.36
C LEU A 71 -2.47 -8.05 -11.79
N VAL A 72 -3.62 -7.55 -12.22
CA VAL A 72 -4.20 -6.31 -11.68
C VAL A 72 -4.49 -6.42 -10.19
N ILE A 73 -5.08 -7.55 -9.75
CA ILE A 73 -5.37 -7.80 -8.34
C ILE A 73 -4.10 -7.90 -7.51
N VAL A 74 -3.09 -8.65 -7.97
CA VAL A 74 -1.81 -8.80 -7.27
C VAL A 74 -1.11 -7.45 -7.11
N VAL A 75 -1.06 -6.66 -8.18
CA VAL A 75 -0.52 -5.30 -8.14
C VAL A 75 -1.28 -4.48 -7.11
N PHE A 76 -2.62 -4.42 -7.22
CA PHE A 76 -3.49 -3.68 -6.31
C PHE A 76 -3.26 -4.05 -4.83
N ILE A 77 -3.23 -5.34 -4.51
CA ILE A 77 -3.02 -5.84 -3.14
C ILE A 77 -1.64 -5.47 -2.62
N ALA A 78 -0.57 -5.64 -3.42
CA ALA A 78 0.79 -5.34 -2.99
C ALA A 78 0.96 -3.87 -2.55
N ILE A 79 0.26 -2.96 -3.21
CA ILE A 79 0.31 -1.52 -2.90
C ILE A 79 -0.54 -1.21 -1.70
N PHE A 80 -1.75 -1.76 -1.65
CA PHE A 80 -2.65 -1.55 -0.52
C PHE A 80 -1.99 -2.05 0.76
N HIS A 81 -1.31 -3.19 0.69
CA HIS A 81 -0.52 -3.72 1.80
C HIS A 81 0.58 -2.75 2.24
N LYS A 82 1.36 -2.20 1.30
CA LYS A 82 2.41 -1.22 1.64
C LYS A 82 1.84 0.09 2.22
N LYS A 83 0.70 0.56 1.72
CA LYS A 83 -0.03 1.69 2.31
C LYS A 83 -0.41 1.39 3.75
N HIS A 84 -1.03 0.24 3.96
CA HIS A 84 -1.54 -0.19 5.25
C HIS A 84 -0.42 -0.32 6.29
N GLN A 85 0.73 -0.89 5.89
CA GLN A 85 1.92 -0.95 6.76
C GLN A 85 2.39 0.44 7.20
N TRP A 86 2.46 1.41 6.27
CA TRP A 86 2.83 2.77 6.63
C TRP A 86 1.84 3.40 7.62
N ASP A 87 0.54 3.22 7.37
CA ASP A 87 -0.53 3.72 8.26
C ASP A 87 -0.42 3.09 9.68
N GLN A 88 -0.10 1.80 9.77
CA GLN A 88 0.12 1.10 11.05
C GLN A 88 1.32 1.64 11.83
N HIS A 89 2.47 1.83 11.16
CA HIS A 89 3.66 2.40 11.82
C HIS A 89 3.43 3.83 12.30
N GLU A 90 2.69 4.63 11.53
CA GLU A 90 2.31 5.98 11.91
C GLU A 90 1.36 6.01 13.11
N GLU A 91 0.45 5.04 13.23
CA GLU A 91 -0.41 4.89 14.41
C GLU A 91 0.40 4.50 15.65
N GLN A 92 1.27 3.48 15.53
CA GLN A 92 2.15 3.04 16.60
C GLN A 92 3.02 4.19 17.12
N TYR A 93 3.59 4.99 16.22
CA TYR A 93 4.38 6.18 16.57
C TYR A 93 3.58 7.18 17.42
N LYS A 94 2.32 7.48 17.04
CA LYS A 94 1.46 8.40 17.80
C LYS A 94 1.10 7.85 19.18
N ILE A 95 0.88 6.54 19.28
CA ILE A 95 0.59 5.88 20.57
C ILE A 95 1.79 6.03 21.50
N LEU A 96 3.00 5.75 21.00
CA LEU A 96 4.23 5.83 21.76
C LEU A 96 4.55 7.27 22.21
N LEU A 97 4.33 8.27 21.35
CA LEU A 97 4.45 9.68 21.73
C LEU A 97 3.50 10.05 22.89
N LYS A 98 2.22 9.66 22.80
CA LYS A 98 1.24 9.91 23.87
C LYS A 98 1.58 9.17 25.16
N LYS A 99 2.28 8.04 25.08
CA LYS A 99 2.79 7.30 26.24
C LYS A 99 3.95 8.09 26.87
N LYS A 100 4.89 8.58 26.06
CA LYS A 100 6.00 9.43 26.48
C LYS A 100 5.52 10.67 27.26
N GLU A 101 4.61 11.43 26.66
CA GLU A 101 4.07 12.66 27.26
C GLU A 101 3.37 12.39 28.60
N ARG A 102 2.64 11.27 28.71
CA ARG A 102 1.99 10.89 29.97
C ARG A 102 2.98 10.53 31.06
N GLU A 103 4.09 9.90 30.70
CA GLU A 103 5.15 9.56 31.66
C GLU A 103 5.94 10.79 32.11
N GLU A 104 6.20 11.74 31.21
CA GLU A 104 6.84 13.01 31.53
C GLU A 104 5.97 13.82 32.50
N LYS A 105 4.68 14.00 32.20
CA LYS A 105 3.72 14.67 33.11
C LYS A 105 3.63 13.99 34.47
N LYS A 106 3.66 12.65 34.51
CA LYS A 106 3.59 11.90 35.77
C LYS A 106 4.85 12.11 36.62
N LYS A 107 6.03 12.26 36.00
CA LYS A 107 7.28 12.59 36.70
C LYS A 107 7.24 14.01 37.26
N GLU A 108 6.76 14.98 36.49
CA GLU A 108 6.61 16.37 36.93
C GLU A 108 5.68 16.51 38.14
N MET A 109 4.53 15.81 38.13
CA MET A 109 3.59 15.80 39.26
C MET A 109 4.10 15.04 40.49
N SER A 110 5.08 14.15 40.35
CA SER A 110 5.70 13.44 41.49
C SER A 110 6.87 14.22 42.12
N GLN A 111 7.29 15.31 41.49
CA GLN A 111 8.38 16.18 41.94
C GLN A 111 7.87 17.51 42.53
N GLN A 112 6.55 17.75 42.49
CA GLN A 112 5.85 18.82 43.21
C GLN A 112 5.21 18.26 44.49
#